data_AF-A0AAP2BIG9-F1
#
_entry.id   AF-A0AAP2BIG9-F1
#
_cell.length_a   1.000
_cell.length_b   1.000
_cell.length_c   1.000
_cell.angle_alpha   90.00
_cell.angle_beta   90.00
_cell.angle_gamma   90.00
#
_symmetry.space_group_name_H-M   'P 1'
#
loop_
_entity.id
_entity.type
_entity.pdbx_description
1 polymer ?
#
loop_
_entity_poly.entity_id
_entity_poly.type
_entity_poly.pdbx_seq_one_letter_code
_entity_poly.pdbx_strand_id
1 'polypeptide(L)'
;MVKLKTLFRSKDEIAAYEGLVLVWPCAEKISSHLASMIPDDQQSLIVPVVQEAIVAYHQPYPFYMTDWERLAVYLIMTINFTTHILAGKMNFHEVAKSCDLPRKMTPAFIEDTAKKLSMELEYA
;
A
#
# COMPACT_ATOMS: atom_id res chain seq x y z
N MET A 1 9.30 10.27 -12.48
CA MET A 1 8.69 9.63 -11.30
C MET A 1 7.36 10.32 -11.05
N VAL A 2 6.25 9.63 -11.21
CA VAL A 2 4.91 10.15 -10.88
C VAL A 2 4.87 10.39 -9.38
N LYS A 3 4.47 11.58 -8.93
CA LYS A 3 4.23 11.80 -7.50
C LYS A 3 2.80 11.40 -7.22
N LEU A 4 2.57 10.40 -6.38
CA LEU A 4 1.21 9.91 -6.12
C LEU A 4 0.27 11.06 -5.72
N LYS A 5 0.77 12.01 -4.92
CA LYS A 5 0.01 13.18 -4.47
C LYS A 5 -0.63 14.01 -5.60
N THR A 6 -0.07 13.98 -6.82
CA THR A 6 -0.63 14.72 -7.97
C THR A 6 -1.82 14.02 -8.61
N LEU A 7 -2.11 12.78 -8.21
CA LEU A 7 -3.27 12.02 -8.70
C LEU A 7 -4.53 12.29 -7.85
N PHE A 8 -4.38 12.78 -6.62
CA PHE A 8 -5.50 13.15 -5.75
C PHE A 8 -6.17 14.42 -6.23
N ARG A 9 -7.50 14.52 -6.00
CA ARG A 9 -8.30 15.65 -6.49
C ARG A 9 -8.84 16.53 -5.38
N SER A 10 -8.94 16.03 -4.16
CA SER A 10 -9.40 16.80 -3.00
C SER A 10 -8.26 17.07 -2.00
N LYS A 11 -8.31 18.26 -1.39
CA LYS A 11 -7.35 18.69 -0.37
C LYS A 11 -7.35 17.79 0.86
N ASP A 12 -8.51 17.23 1.22
CA ASP A 12 -8.64 16.35 2.39
C ASP A 12 -7.93 15.02 2.14
N GLU A 13 -7.97 14.52 0.90
CA GLU A 13 -7.31 13.28 0.50
C GLU A 13 -5.78 13.46 0.52
N ILE A 14 -5.32 14.60 0.01
CA ILE A 14 -3.90 14.99 0.05
C ILE A 14 -3.45 15.10 1.50
N ALA A 15 -4.21 15.77 2.37
CA ALA A 15 -3.87 15.94 3.78
C ALA A 15 -3.80 14.60 4.53
N ALA A 16 -4.75 13.69 4.30
CA ALA A 16 -4.74 12.36 4.91
C ALA A 16 -3.51 11.55 4.49
N TYR A 17 -3.17 11.61 3.19
CA TYR A 17 -2.00 10.93 2.66
C TYR A 17 -0.69 11.57 3.16
N GLU A 18 -0.57 12.89 3.18
CA GLU A 18 0.59 13.60 3.73
C GLU A 18 0.76 13.32 5.23
N GLY A 19 -0.34 13.16 5.97
CA GLY A 19 -0.33 12.70 7.35
C GLY A 19 0.29 11.31 7.51
N LEU A 20 -0.06 10.36 6.64
CA LEU A 20 0.58 9.03 6.62
C LEU A 20 2.08 9.15 6.28
N VAL A 21 2.43 9.94 5.27
CA VAL A 21 3.83 10.13 4.83
C VAL A 21 4.68 10.79 5.93
N LEU A 22 4.10 11.67 6.75
CA LEU A 22 4.80 12.25 7.90
C LEU A 22 5.23 11.19 8.92
N VAL A 23 4.35 10.22 9.20
CA VAL A 23 4.62 9.11 10.13
C VAL A 23 5.54 8.07 9.46
N TRP A 24 5.29 7.78 8.18
CA TRP A 24 5.99 6.79 7.39
C TRP A 24 6.55 7.40 6.09
N PRO A 25 7.72 8.05 6.13
CA PRO A 25 8.30 8.71 4.95
C PRO A 25 8.51 7.79 3.74
N CYS A 26 8.65 6.48 3.97
CA CYS A 26 8.75 5.48 2.91
C CYS A 26 7.46 5.32 2.06
N ALA A 27 6.29 5.68 2.61
CA ALA A 27 5.02 5.52 1.93
C ALA A 27 4.97 6.30 0.60
N GLU A 28 5.51 7.52 0.56
CA GLU A 28 5.53 8.31 -0.69
C GLU A 28 6.31 7.62 -1.81
N LYS A 29 7.49 7.11 -1.48
CA LYS A 29 8.36 6.44 -2.44
C LYS A 29 7.71 5.15 -2.95
N ILE A 30 7.18 4.34 -2.03
CA ILE A 30 6.57 3.04 -2.37
C ILE A 30 5.31 3.25 -3.21
N SER A 31 4.41 4.13 -2.78
CA SER A 31 3.13 4.31 -3.46
C SER A 31 3.27 5.02 -4.81
N SER A 32 4.25 5.93 -4.94
CA SER A 32 4.63 6.50 -6.24
C SER A 32 5.24 5.45 -7.18
N HIS A 33 6.03 4.51 -6.65
CA HIS A 33 6.56 3.38 -7.44
C HIS A 33 5.44 2.46 -7.90
N LEU A 34 4.53 2.06 -7.00
CA LEU A 34 3.35 1.25 -7.33
C LEU A 34 2.47 1.92 -8.38
N ALA A 35 2.22 3.24 -8.25
CA ALA A 35 1.50 4.00 -9.26
C ALA A 35 2.20 3.97 -10.63
N SER A 36 3.53 4.04 -10.67
CA SER A 36 4.29 3.96 -11.93
C SER A 36 4.30 2.58 -12.60
N MET A 37 3.97 1.52 -11.84
CA MET A 37 3.79 0.18 -12.41
C MET A 37 2.44 0.01 -13.12
N ILE A 38 1.47 0.88 -12.83
CA ILE A 38 0.14 0.85 -13.41
C ILE A 38 0.16 1.54 -14.78
N PRO A 39 -0.51 0.97 -15.81
CA PRO A 39 -0.68 1.62 -17.11
C PRO A 39 -1.21 3.06 -16.98
N ASP A 40 -0.67 3.98 -17.79
CA ASP A 40 -0.96 5.42 -17.68
C ASP A 40 -2.47 5.76 -17.74
N ASP A 41 -3.26 5.01 -18.52
CA ASP A 41 -4.71 5.15 -18.63
C ASP A 41 -5.48 4.74 -17.36
N GLN A 42 -4.82 4.03 -16.45
CA GLN A 42 -5.39 3.46 -15.23
C GLN A 42 -4.74 3.97 -13.94
N GLN A 43 -3.70 4.81 -14.02
CA GLN A 43 -2.95 5.27 -12.85
C GLN A 43 -3.82 5.93 -11.78
N SER A 44 -4.89 6.64 -12.15
CA SER A 44 -5.78 7.26 -11.17
C SER A 44 -6.58 6.26 -10.33
N LEU A 45 -6.68 5.00 -10.73
CA LEU A 45 -7.40 3.96 -10.00
C LEU A 45 -6.71 3.57 -8.68
N ILE A 46 -5.41 3.88 -8.52
CA ILE A 46 -4.71 3.64 -7.26
C ILE A 46 -5.15 4.59 -6.13
N VAL A 47 -5.69 5.76 -6.47
CA VAL A 47 -6.11 6.80 -5.51
C VAL A 47 -7.16 6.27 -4.52
N PRO A 48 -8.30 5.72 -4.96
CA PRO A 48 -9.29 5.18 -4.02
C PRO A 48 -8.72 4.06 -3.14
N VAL A 49 -7.85 3.20 -3.69
CA VAL A 49 -7.22 2.12 -2.90
C VAL A 49 -6.29 2.68 -1.83
N VAL A 50 -5.52 3.73 -2.14
CA VAL A 50 -4.66 4.39 -1.15
C VAL A 50 -5.49 5.02 -0.04
N GLN A 51 -6.66 5.59 -0.36
CA GLN A 51 -7.57 6.12 0.64
C GLN A 51 -8.14 5.02 1.54
N GLU A 52 -8.63 3.93 0.95
CA GLU A 52 -9.11 2.77 1.69
C GLU A 52 -8.01 2.19 2.59
N ALA A 53 -6.77 2.12 2.09
CA ALA A 53 -5.60 1.67 2.83
C ALA A 53 -5.26 2.61 4.01
N ILE A 54 -5.40 3.93 3.84
CA ILE A 54 -5.23 4.91 4.94
C ILE A 54 -6.34 4.75 5.98
N VAL A 55 -7.59 4.52 5.55
CA VAL A 55 -8.71 4.27 6.47
C VAL A 55 -8.44 2.98 7.26
N ALA A 56 -8.02 1.91 6.60
CA ALA A 56 -7.66 0.64 7.23
C ALA A 56 -6.43 0.76 8.15
N TYR A 57 -5.48 1.65 7.84
CA TYR A 57 -4.36 1.95 8.73
C TYR A 57 -4.84 2.54 10.06
N HIS A 58 -5.84 3.44 10.03
CA HIS A 58 -6.36 4.15 11.21
C HIS A 58 -7.48 3.41 11.95
N GLN A 59 -8.07 2.37 11.35
CA GLN A 59 -9.23 1.72 11.96
C GLN A 59 -8.91 1.07 13.33
N PRO A 60 -9.88 1.05 14.25
CA PRO A 60 -9.74 0.29 15.48
C PRO A 60 -9.90 -1.21 15.18
N TYR A 61 -8.87 -1.99 15.53
CA TYR A 61 -8.92 -3.45 15.44
C TYR A 61 -9.35 -4.04 16.79
N PRO A 62 -10.08 -5.18 16.81
CA PRO A 62 -10.52 -5.82 18.06
C PRO A 62 -9.37 -6.45 18.86
N PHE A 63 -8.15 -6.42 18.31
CA PHE A 63 -6.92 -6.91 18.93
C PHE A 63 -5.81 -5.87 18.78
N TYR A 64 -4.75 -6.04 19.57
CA TYR A 64 -3.60 -5.14 19.52
C TYR A 64 -2.91 -5.22 18.15
N MET A 65 -2.66 -4.04 17.57
CA MET A 65 -1.92 -3.84 16.33
C MET A 65 -0.81 -2.82 16.56
N THR A 66 0.43 -3.22 16.29
CA THR A 66 1.59 -2.33 16.28
C THR A 66 1.51 -1.37 15.08
N ASP A 67 2.21 -0.24 15.16
CA ASP A 67 2.27 0.70 14.03
C ASP A 67 2.87 0.06 12.77
N TRP A 68 3.78 -0.90 12.94
CA TRP A 68 4.34 -1.66 11.83
C TRP A 68 3.32 -2.60 11.19
N GLU A 69 2.48 -3.28 11.98
CA GLU A 69 1.40 -4.10 11.41
C GLU A 69 0.37 -3.22 10.69
N ARG A 70 0.08 -2.01 11.22
CA ARG A 70 -0.78 -1.03 10.54
C ARG A 70 -0.17 -0.58 9.22
N LEU A 71 1.13 -0.29 9.18
CA LEU A 71 1.82 0.01 7.92
C LEU A 71 1.77 -1.19 6.96
N ALA A 72 1.87 -2.42 7.47
CA ALA A 72 1.78 -3.61 6.63
C ALA A 72 0.38 -3.75 6.00
N VAL A 73 -0.69 -3.41 6.71
CA VAL A 73 -2.06 -3.31 6.12
C VAL A 73 -2.05 -2.40 4.89
N TYR A 74 -1.50 -1.19 5.05
CA TYR A 74 -1.43 -0.21 3.97
C TYR A 74 -0.69 -0.77 2.75
N LEU A 75 0.46 -1.40 2.99
CA LEU A 75 1.29 -1.98 1.95
C LEU A 75 0.61 -3.17 1.27
N ILE A 76 0.00 -4.08 2.04
CA ILE A 76 -0.69 -5.25 1.49
C ILE A 76 -1.81 -4.80 0.56
N MET A 77 -2.65 -3.86 0.98
CA MET A 77 -3.78 -3.38 0.16
C MET A 77 -3.31 -2.73 -1.14
N THR A 78 -2.31 -1.86 -1.08
CA THR A 78 -1.81 -1.15 -2.27
C THR A 78 -1.05 -2.08 -3.21
N ILE A 79 -0.24 -3.02 -2.69
CA ILE A 79 0.48 -4.01 -3.49
C ILE A 79 -0.49 -5.03 -4.12
N ASN A 80 -1.48 -5.53 -3.37
CA ASN A 80 -2.52 -6.42 -3.93
C ASN A 80 -3.22 -5.76 -5.11
N PHE A 81 -3.64 -4.50 -4.96
CA PHE A 81 -4.27 -3.78 -6.07
C PHE A 81 -3.34 -3.65 -7.29
N THR A 82 -2.07 -3.27 -7.09
CA THR A 82 -1.12 -3.19 -8.21
C THR A 82 -0.93 -4.56 -8.86
N THR A 83 -0.84 -5.62 -8.06
CA THR A 83 -0.75 -7.02 -8.53
C THR A 83 -1.97 -7.39 -9.38
N HIS A 84 -3.16 -6.99 -8.94
CA HIS A 84 -4.42 -7.22 -9.63
C HIS A 84 -4.44 -6.54 -11.01
N ILE A 85 -4.09 -5.25 -11.04
CA ILE A 85 -4.05 -4.44 -12.27
C ILE A 85 -3.03 -5.00 -13.26
N LEU A 86 -1.93 -5.56 -12.77
CA LEU A 86 -0.93 -6.23 -13.59
C LEU A 86 -1.38 -7.59 -14.14
N ALA A 87 -2.57 -8.06 -13.78
CA ALA A 87 -3.23 -9.26 -14.31
C ALA A 87 -2.34 -10.51 -14.29
N GLY A 88 -1.65 -10.74 -13.16
CA GLY A 88 -0.81 -11.93 -12.95
C GLY A 88 0.53 -11.92 -13.69
N LYS A 89 0.93 -10.79 -14.30
CA LYS A 89 2.30 -10.63 -14.85
C LYS A 89 3.37 -10.64 -13.76
N MET A 90 2.99 -10.22 -12.56
CA MET A 90 3.79 -10.29 -11.34
C MET A 90 2.87 -10.73 -10.22
N ASN A 91 3.37 -11.55 -9.29
CA ASN A 91 2.68 -11.87 -8.04
C ASN A 91 2.97 -10.83 -6.95
N PHE A 92 2.26 -10.94 -5.82
CA PHE A 92 2.44 -10.04 -4.67
C PHE A 92 3.90 -9.88 -4.25
N HIS A 93 4.63 -11.00 -4.10
CA HIS A 93 6.02 -10.98 -3.62
C HIS A 93 6.98 -10.33 -4.63
N GLU A 94 6.74 -10.51 -5.94
CA GLU A 94 7.50 -9.86 -7.00
C GLU A 94 7.27 -8.35 -7.00
N VAL A 95 6.02 -7.89 -6.85
CA VAL A 95 5.69 -6.46 -6.73
C VAL A 95 6.31 -5.89 -5.45
N ALA A 96 6.13 -6.56 -4.31
CA ALA A 96 6.69 -6.17 -3.03
C ALA A 96 8.22 -6.06 -3.06
N LYS A 97 8.91 -6.99 -3.75
CA LYS A 97 10.37 -6.97 -3.92
C LYS A 97 10.85 -5.83 -4.81
N SER A 98 10.01 -5.36 -5.73
CA SER A 98 10.31 -4.18 -6.54
C SER A 98 10.23 -2.87 -5.75
N CYS A 99 9.54 -2.89 -4.60
CA CYS A 99 9.46 -1.77 -3.68
C CYS A 99 10.65 -1.77 -2.72
N ASP A 100 11.19 -0.58 -2.44
CA ASP A 100 12.18 -0.37 -1.38
C ASP A 100 11.50 -0.39 0.01
N LEU A 101 11.02 -1.57 0.42
CA LEU A 101 10.32 -1.76 1.69
C LEU A 101 11.24 -1.49 2.89
N PRO A 102 10.71 -0.96 4.02
CA PRO A 102 11.48 -0.83 5.25
C PRO A 102 12.05 -2.17 5.72
N ARG A 103 13.23 -2.17 6.35
CA ARG A 103 13.91 -3.40 6.82
C ARG A 103 13.03 -4.34 7.67
N LYS A 104 12.06 -3.79 8.41
CA LYS A 104 11.15 -4.56 9.26
C LYS A 104 10.02 -5.24 8.46
N MET A 105 9.71 -4.77 7.25
CA MET A 105 8.76 -5.34 6.30
C MET A 105 9.38 -6.51 5.55
N THR A 106 9.78 -7.54 6.29
CA THR A 106 10.22 -8.82 5.69
C THR A 106 9.01 -9.59 5.16
N PRO A 107 9.20 -10.52 4.19
CA PRO A 107 8.11 -11.37 3.70
C PRO A 107 7.35 -12.07 4.83
N ALA A 108 8.07 -12.68 5.79
CA ALA A 108 7.48 -13.34 6.94
C ALA A 108 6.62 -12.39 7.81
N PHE A 109 7.08 -11.15 8.04
CA PHE A 109 6.30 -10.17 8.80
C PHE A 109 5.00 -9.76 8.08
N ILE A 110 5.06 -9.62 6.75
CA ILE A 110 3.90 -9.30 5.92
C ILE A 110 2.91 -10.46 5.93
N GLU A 111 3.38 -11.69 5.73
CA GLU A 111 2.57 -12.92 5.78
C GLU A 111 1.91 -13.13 7.14
N ASP A 112 2.65 -12.96 8.24
CA ASP A 112 2.11 -13.05 9.59
C ASP A 112 1.03 -12.00 9.85
N THR A 113 1.24 -10.76 9.37
CA THR A 113 0.25 -9.69 9.48
C THR A 113 -1.00 -9.98 8.64
N ALA A 114 -0.82 -10.45 7.41
CA ALA A 114 -1.92 -10.83 6.52
C ALA A 114 -2.75 -11.95 7.15
N LYS A 115 -2.09 -12.99 7.67
CA LYS A 115 -2.74 -14.11 8.37
C LYS A 115 -3.50 -13.64 9.61
N LYS A 116 -2.89 -12.78 10.42
CA LYS A 116 -3.54 -12.21 11.62
C LYS A 116 -4.83 -11.46 11.27
N LEU A 117 -4.87 -10.81 10.12
CA LEU A 117 -6.01 -10.04 9.63
C LEU A 117 -6.94 -10.82 8.70
N SER A 118 -6.62 -12.08 8.39
CA SER A 118 -7.30 -12.87 7.36
C SER A 118 -7.36 -12.17 5.99
N MET A 119 -6.29 -11.45 5.65
CA MET A 119 -6.09 -10.84 4.33
C MET A 119 -5.40 -11.85 3.40
N GLU A 120 -5.87 -11.93 2.16
CA GLU A 120 -5.21 -12.69 1.11
C GLU A 120 -4.07 -11.87 0.49
N LEU A 121 -2.99 -12.55 0.09
CA LEU A 121 -1.91 -11.98 -0.71
C LEU A 121 -2.12 -12.43 -2.15
N GLU A 122 -2.28 -11.50 -3.09
CA GLU A 122 -2.63 -11.84 -4.46
C GLU A 122 -1.55 -12.68 -5.16
N TYR A 123 -1.94 -13.86 -5.63
CA TYR A 123 -1.07 -14.81 -6.35
C TYR A 123 0.21 -15.22 -5.57
N ALA A 124 0.17 -15.15 -4.24
CA ALA A 124 1.26 -15.53 -3.34
C ALA A 124 1.40 -17.05 -3.14
#